data_AF-A0A845Z8F3-F1
#
_entry.id   AF-A0A845Z8F3-F1
#
_cell.length_a   1.000
_cell.length_b   1.000
_cell.length_c   1.000
_cell.angle_alpha   90.00
_cell.angle_beta   90.00
_cell.angle_gamma   90.00
#
_symmetry.space_group_name_H-M   'P 1'
#
loop_
_entity.id
_entity.type
_entity.pdbx_description
1 polymer ?
#
loop_
_entity_poly.entity_id
_entity_poly.type
_entity_poly.pdbx_seq_one_letter_code
_entity_poly.pdbx_strand_id
1 'polypeptide(L)'
;MVNDVVVRGRYAYLASGSAGLQIVDTESPELSLVGQVDTAGYALSLDVIGDYAYLADELYGLCIIDVSTPTRPQEVGFYDPVQPAEHVIVADEYAYTLDGGAMRIVDVSIPTQPVEVGLFQTIGLPVQVIISEQHAYVINERQAI
;
A
#
# COMPACT_ATOMS: atom_id res chain seq x y z
N MET A 1 -15.55 -4.04 -2.16
CA MET A 1 -15.60 -2.60 -1.90
C MET A 1 -14.25 -2.03 -2.31
N VAL A 2 -14.18 -0.81 -2.84
CA VAL A 2 -12.89 -0.13 -3.08
C VAL A 2 -12.59 0.67 -1.83
N ASN A 3 -11.44 0.40 -1.22
CA ASN A 3 -11.00 1.04 0.03
C ASN A 3 -10.08 2.23 -0.24
N ASP A 4 -9.29 2.17 -1.31
CA ASP A 4 -8.34 3.23 -1.68
C ASP A 4 -8.13 3.27 -3.20
N VAL A 5 -7.73 4.43 -3.71
CA VAL A 5 -7.48 4.68 -5.13
C VAL A 5 -6.30 5.61 -5.35
N VAL A 6 -5.38 5.18 -6.21
CA VAL A 6 -4.26 6.01 -6.69
C VAL A 6 -4.35 6.15 -8.20
N VAL A 7 -4.27 7.37 -8.71
CA VAL A 7 -4.23 7.64 -10.16
C VAL A 7 -2.80 7.99 -10.59
N ARG A 8 -2.30 7.29 -11.61
CA ARG A 8 -1.00 7.58 -12.26
C ARG A 8 -1.17 7.51 -13.77
N GLY A 9 -1.01 8.68 -14.41
CA GLY A 9 -1.23 8.81 -15.86
C GLY A 9 -2.64 8.42 -16.25
N ARG A 10 -2.76 7.43 -17.15
CA ARG A 10 -4.01 6.89 -17.69
C ARG A 10 -4.70 5.86 -16.77
N TYR A 11 -4.02 5.38 -15.75
CA TYR A 11 -4.51 4.24 -14.96
C TYR A 11 -4.87 4.68 -13.55
N ALA A 12 -5.97 4.12 -13.03
CA ALA A 12 -6.31 4.14 -11.62
C ALA A 12 -6.10 2.74 -11.04
N TYR A 13 -5.42 2.70 -9.91
CA TYR A 13 -5.07 1.52 -9.15
C TYR A 13 -5.94 1.51 -7.90
N LEU A 14 -6.61 0.40 -7.63
CA LEU A 14 -7.66 0.28 -6.62
C LEU A 14 -7.29 -0.80 -5.62
N ALA A 15 -7.27 -0.46 -4.33
CA ALA A 15 -7.30 -1.45 -3.27
C ALA A 15 -8.76 -1.95 -3.13
N SER A 16 -9.07 -3.10 -3.73
CA SER A 16 -10.43 -3.58 -3.94
C SER A 16 -10.87 -4.64 -2.92
N GLY A 17 -10.41 -4.53 -1.67
CA GLY A 17 -10.73 -5.47 -0.60
C GLY A 17 -10.29 -6.89 -0.95
N SER A 18 -11.21 -7.86 -0.87
CA SER A 18 -10.93 -9.27 -1.19
C SER A 18 -10.68 -9.57 -2.68
N ALA A 19 -10.72 -8.56 -3.56
CA ALA A 19 -10.32 -8.72 -4.96
C ALA A 19 -8.84 -8.35 -5.19
N GLY A 20 -8.13 -7.95 -4.14
CA GLY A 20 -6.75 -7.49 -4.18
C GLY A 20 -6.60 -6.16 -4.90
N LEU A 21 -5.60 -6.06 -5.78
CA LEU A 21 -5.37 -4.90 -6.63
C LEU A 21 -6.20 -5.01 -7.91
N GLN A 22 -6.97 -3.97 -8.23
CA GLN A 22 -7.57 -3.80 -9.55
C GLN A 22 -7.01 -2.57 -10.25
N ILE A 23 -6.81 -2.67 -11.56
CA ILE A 23 -6.29 -1.57 -12.39
C ILE A 23 -7.33 -1.27 -13.46
N VAL A 24 -7.75 0.00 -13.53
CA VAL A 24 -8.73 0.48 -14.50
C VAL A 24 -8.13 1.57 -15.38
N ASP A 25 -8.58 1.60 -16.63
CA ASP A 25 -8.25 2.66 -17.58
C ASP A 25 -9.20 3.84 -17.38
N THR A 26 -8.64 5.04 -17.15
CA THR A 26 -9.39 6.27 -16.90
C THR A 26 -9.65 7.10 -18.15
N GLU A 27 -9.07 6.76 -19.29
CA GLU A 27 -9.34 7.46 -20.57
C GLU A 27 -10.63 6.98 -21.24
N SER A 28 -11.11 5.79 -20.86
CA SER A 28 -12.38 5.25 -21.33
C SER A 28 -13.55 5.90 -20.58
N PRO A 29 -14.61 6.38 -21.28
CA PRO A 29 -15.81 6.94 -20.62
C PRO A 29 -16.48 5.96 -19.67
N GLU A 30 -16.38 4.67 -19.98
CA GLU A 30 -16.70 3.58 -19.08
C GLU A 30 -15.38 3.06 -18.51
N LEU A 31 -15.15 3.27 -17.21
CA LEU A 31 -13.95 2.78 -16.52
C LEU A 31 -13.84 1.27 -16.74
N SER A 32 -12.82 0.84 -17.50
CA SER A 32 -12.65 -0.56 -17.89
C SER A 32 -11.54 -1.20 -17.06
N LEU A 33 -11.84 -2.35 -16.45
CA LEU A 33 -10.84 -3.18 -15.78
C LEU A 33 -9.84 -3.71 -16.81
N VAL A 34 -8.56 -3.37 -16.65
CA VAL A 34 -7.48 -3.77 -17.56
C VAL A 34 -6.53 -4.79 -16.93
N GLY A 35 -6.40 -4.80 -15.60
CA GLY A 35 -5.56 -5.73 -14.87
C GLY A 35 -6.06 -5.98 -13.46
N GLN A 36 -5.66 -7.12 -12.90
CA GLN A 36 -6.00 -7.51 -11.53
C GLN A 36 -4.93 -8.44 -10.96
N VAL A 37 -4.65 -8.30 -9.66
CA VAL A 37 -3.92 -9.29 -8.86
C VAL A 37 -4.77 -9.63 -7.66
N ASP A 38 -5.11 -10.89 -7.52
CA ASP A 38 -5.72 -11.42 -6.30
C ASP A 38 -4.62 -11.55 -5.24
N THR A 39 -4.72 -10.77 -4.17
CA THR A 39 -3.81 -10.86 -3.02
C THR A 39 -4.45 -11.74 -1.96
N ALA A 40 -3.65 -12.36 -1.09
CA ALA A 40 -4.20 -13.39 -0.20
C ALA A 40 -5.21 -12.84 0.83
N GLY A 41 -5.10 -11.57 1.22
CA GLY A 41 -5.94 -10.95 2.23
C GLY A 41 -6.87 -9.86 1.69
N TYR A 42 -7.20 -8.92 2.57
CA TYR A 42 -8.07 -7.79 2.24
C TYR A 42 -7.21 -6.57 1.94
N ALA A 43 -7.29 -6.05 0.72
CA ALA A 43 -6.57 -4.86 0.31
C ALA A 43 -7.22 -3.59 0.90
N LEU A 44 -6.47 -2.84 1.72
CA LEU A 44 -7.01 -1.71 2.49
C LEU A 44 -6.51 -0.34 1.99
N SER A 45 -5.23 -0.23 1.64
CA SER A 45 -4.60 1.01 1.19
C SER A 45 -3.54 0.71 0.15
N LEU A 46 -3.25 1.65 -0.74
CA LEU A 46 -2.16 1.51 -1.69
C LEU A 46 -1.40 2.81 -1.96
N ASP A 47 -0.14 2.66 -2.36
CA ASP A 47 0.61 3.70 -3.04
C ASP A 47 1.25 3.15 -4.33
N VAL A 48 1.50 4.03 -5.30
CA VAL A 48 2.07 3.66 -6.60
C VAL A 48 3.25 4.58 -6.92
N ILE A 49 4.44 3.99 -6.95
CA ILE A 49 5.72 4.67 -7.19
C ILE A 49 6.45 3.95 -8.33
N GLY A 50 6.69 4.68 -9.42
CA GLY A 50 7.29 4.12 -10.63
C GLY A 50 6.46 2.95 -11.17
N ASP A 51 7.11 1.80 -11.33
CA ASP A 51 6.53 0.58 -11.88
C ASP A 51 5.93 -0.35 -10.82
N TYR A 52 5.82 0.09 -9.56
CA TYR A 52 5.37 -0.76 -8.46
C TYR A 52 4.17 -0.15 -7.73
N ALA A 53 3.22 -1.03 -7.41
CA ALA A 53 2.14 -0.77 -6.46
C ALA A 53 2.46 -1.45 -5.13
N TYR A 54 2.32 -0.71 -4.05
CA TYR A 54 2.56 -1.14 -2.68
C TYR A 54 1.22 -1.17 -1.98
N LEU A 55 0.78 -2.35 -1.56
CA LEU A 55 -0.57 -2.61 -1.07
C LEU A 55 -0.50 -3.01 0.40
N ALA A 56 -1.23 -2.31 1.26
CA ALA A 56 -1.50 -2.78 2.61
C ALA A 56 -2.56 -3.89 2.52
N ASP A 57 -2.15 -5.11 2.86
CA ASP A 57 -2.96 -6.33 2.82
C ASP A 57 -3.11 -6.88 4.24
N GLU A 58 -4.35 -7.14 4.65
CA GLU A 58 -4.65 -7.55 6.03
C GLU A 58 -3.93 -8.85 6.46
N LEU A 59 -3.64 -9.77 5.53
CA LEU A 59 -2.98 -11.05 5.86
C LEU A 59 -1.47 -11.03 5.67
N TYR A 60 -0.97 -10.26 4.71
CA TYR A 60 0.47 -10.22 4.40
C TYR A 60 1.16 -8.91 4.78
N GLY A 61 0.47 -7.97 5.40
CA GLY A 61 1.02 -6.67 5.75
C GLY A 61 1.27 -5.81 4.51
N LEU A 62 2.45 -5.93 3.91
CA LEU A 62 2.80 -5.22 2.68
C LEU A 62 2.94 -6.20 1.51
N CYS A 63 2.13 -6.04 0.47
CA CYS A 63 2.29 -6.71 -0.81
C CYS A 63 2.87 -5.73 -1.84
N ILE A 64 3.86 -6.19 -2.63
CA ILE A 64 4.54 -5.39 -3.65
C ILE A 64 4.28 -6.03 -5.02
N ILE A 65 3.67 -5.24 -5.90
CA ILE A 65 3.15 -5.69 -7.19
C ILE A 65 3.85 -4.90 -8.30
N ASP A 66 4.49 -5.61 -9.22
CA ASP A 66 4.97 -5.03 -10.48
C ASP A 66 3.76 -4.70 -11.37
N VAL A 67 3.63 -3.42 -11.70
CA VAL A 67 2.59 -2.85 -12.54
C VAL A 67 3.17 -2.15 -13.79
N SER A 68 4.43 -2.42 -14.13
CA SER A 68 5.09 -1.92 -15.35
C SER A 68 4.29 -2.21 -16.63
N THR A 69 3.52 -3.31 -16.61
CA THR A 69 2.51 -3.64 -17.61
C THR A 69 1.14 -3.69 -16.93
N PRO A 70 0.34 -2.61 -16.96
CA PRO A 70 -0.94 -2.51 -16.24
C PRO A 70 -1.98 -3.59 -16.59
N THR A 71 -1.86 -4.23 -17.76
CA THR A 71 -2.73 -5.34 -18.18
C THR A 71 -2.28 -6.70 -17.68
N ARG A 72 -1.07 -6.78 -17.11
CA ARG A 72 -0.44 -8.00 -16.60
C ARG A 72 0.31 -7.72 -15.29
N PRO A 73 -0.36 -7.18 -14.27
CA PRO A 73 0.29 -6.94 -12.98
C PRO A 73 0.68 -8.27 -12.32
N GLN A 74 1.73 -8.27 -11.51
CA GLN A 74 2.26 -9.46 -10.86
C GLN A 74 2.80 -9.14 -9.47
N GLU A 75 2.39 -9.90 -8.45
CA GLU A 75 3.04 -9.86 -7.13
C GLU A 75 4.49 -10.33 -7.24
N VAL A 76 5.43 -9.53 -6.74
CA VAL A 76 6.87 -9.78 -6.81
C VAL A 76 7.52 -9.91 -5.43
N GLY A 77 6.86 -9.43 -4.38
CA GLY A 77 7.36 -9.51 -3.01
C GLY A 77 6.28 -9.20 -1.99
N PHE A 78 6.54 -9.59 -0.74
CA PHE A 78 5.70 -9.25 0.39
C PHE A 78 6.54 -9.15 1.67
N TYR A 79 6.02 -8.43 2.65
CA TYR A 79 6.57 -8.34 4.00
C TYR A 79 5.43 -8.45 5.02
N ASP A 80 5.44 -9.52 5.80
CA ASP A 80 4.44 -9.85 6.83
C ASP A 80 4.93 -9.45 8.24
N PRO A 81 4.35 -8.39 8.85
CA PRO A 81 4.75 -7.88 10.16
C PRO A 81 4.09 -8.56 11.37
N VAL A 82 3.46 -9.74 11.22
CA VAL A 82 2.68 -10.46 12.26
C VAL A 82 1.33 -9.82 12.60
N GLN A 83 1.15 -8.52 12.36
CA GLN A 83 -0.12 -7.80 12.48
C GLN A 83 -0.58 -7.30 11.10
N PRO A 84 -1.90 -7.22 10.85
CA PRO A 84 -2.42 -6.63 9.63
C PRO A 84 -1.93 -5.19 9.43
N ALA A 85 -1.50 -4.86 8.22
CA ALA A 85 -1.25 -3.46 7.87
C ALA A 85 -2.54 -2.82 7.35
N GLU A 86 -2.86 -1.65 7.86
CA GLU A 86 -4.07 -0.92 7.48
C GLU A 86 -3.79 0.21 6.48
N HIS A 87 -2.55 0.72 6.49
CA HIS A 87 -2.14 1.85 5.67
C HIS A 87 -0.72 1.65 5.17
N VAL A 88 -0.43 2.16 3.97
CA VAL A 88 0.92 2.24 3.40
C VAL A 88 1.13 3.58 2.70
N ILE A 89 2.33 4.15 2.83
CA ILE A 89 2.82 5.23 1.97
C ILE A 89 4.28 4.97 1.65
N VAL A 90 4.71 5.28 0.43
CA VAL A 90 6.09 5.06 0.00
C VAL A 90 6.77 6.38 -0.30
N ALA A 91 7.97 6.57 0.25
CA ALA A 91 8.83 7.70 -0.08
C ALA A 91 10.26 7.21 -0.25
N ASP A 92 10.86 7.63 -1.37
CA ASP A 92 12.16 7.16 -1.84
C ASP A 92 12.20 5.62 -1.89
N GLU A 93 13.05 5.00 -1.08
CA GLU A 93 13.25 3.55 -1.01
C GLU A 93 12.55 2.91 0.20
N TYR A 94 11.70 3.65 0.91
CA TYR A 94 11.06 3.19 2.14
C TYR A 94 9.54 3.18 2.04
N ALA A 95 8.95 2.05 2.40
CA ALA A 95 7.53 1.93 2.69
C ALA A 95 7.29 2.11 4.19
N TYR A 96 6.33 2.97 4.52
CA TYR A 96 5.87 3.23 5.87
C TYR A 96 4.50 2.58 6.03
N THR A 97 4.42 1.51 6.83
CA THR A 97 3.16 0.81 7.10
C THR A 97 2.67 1.09 8.51
N LEU A 98 1.35 1.05 8.70
CA LEU A 98 0.72 1.13 10.02
C LEU A 98 0.07 -0.20 10.38
N ASP A 99 0.43 -0.74 11.54
CA ASP A 99 -0.07 -2.01 12.04
C ASP A 99 -0.21 -2.02 13.57
N GLY A 100 -1.40 -2.33 14.08
CA GLY A 100 -1.62 -2.66 15.49
C GLY A 100 -1.03 -1.69 16.54
N GLY A 101 -0.89 -0.39 16.25
CA GLY A 101 -0.29 0.59 17.16
C GLY A 101 1.19 0.92 16.90
N ALA A 102 1.72 0.58 15.72
CA ALA A 102 3.06 0.96 15.33
C ALA A 102 3.12 1.46 13.89
N MET A 103 4.17 2.22 13.60
CA MET A 103 4.64 2.49 12.25
C MET A 103 5.89 1.65 12.01
N ARG A 104 5.90 0.88 10.92
CA ARG A 104 7.09 0.16 10.46
C ARG A 104 7.70 0.87 9.26
N ILE A 105 9.01 0.75 9.15
CA ILE A 105 9.82 1.30 8.06
C ILE A 105 10.45 0.11 7.36
N VAL A 106 10.03 -0.12 6.13
CA VAL A 106 10.46 -1.25 5.31
C VAL A 106 11.26 -0.69 4.13
N ASP A 107 12.53 -1.09 4.03
CA ASP A 107 13.35 -0.86 2.84
C ASP A 107 12.79 -1.71 1.70
N VAL A 108 12.40 -1.03 0.63
CA VAL A 108 11.83 -1.59 -0.59
C VAL A 108 12.68 -1.27 -1.83
N SER A 109 13.95 -0.88 -1.63
CA SER A 109 14.93 -0.66 -2.71
C SER A 109 15.08 -1.87 -3.64
N ILE A 110 14.86 -3.07 -3.09
CA ILE A 110 14.71 -4.33 -3.83
C ILE A 110 13.28 -4.83 -3.63
N PRO A 111 12.34 -4.57 -4.57
CA PRO A 111 10.93 -4.92 -4.44
C PRO A 111 10.62 -6.41 -4.16
N THR A 112 11.54 -7.30 -4.56
CA THR A 112 11.44 -8.75 -4.33
C THR A 112 11.99 -9.20 -2.96
N GLN A 113 12.65 -8.30 -2.23
CA GLN A 113 13.32 -8.55 -0.96
C GLN A 113 13.10 -7.38 0.01
N PRO A 114 11.85 -7.07 0.38
CA PRO A 114 11.58 -6.02 1.36
C PRO A 114 12.15 -6.39 2.74
N VAL A 115 12.76 -5.41 3.43
CA VAL A 115 13.41 -5.62 4.73
C VAL A 115 12.97 -4.55 5.72
N GLU A 116 12.45 -4.94 6.88
CA GLU A 116 12.22 -3.98 7.96
C GLU A 116 13.54 -3.41 8.47
N VAL A 117 13.65 -2.08 8.48
CA VAL A 117 14.81 -1.32 8.97
C VAL A 117 14.47 -0.46 10.19
N GLY A 118 13.19 -0.35 10.56
CA GLY A 118 12.78 0.42 11.71
C GLY A 118 11.35 0.14 12.17
N LEU A 119 11.14 0.37 13.48
CA LEU A 119 9.87 0.25 14.16
C LEU A 119 9.69 1.43 15.10
N PHE A 120 8.56 2.12 15.00
CA PHE A 120 8.15 3.19 15.90
C PHE A 120 6.81 2.86 16.54
N GLN A 121 6.80 2.62 17.84
CA GLN A 121 5.56 2.41 18.58
C GLN A 121 4.83 3.73 18.80
N THR A 122 3.55 3.78 18.43
CA THR A 122 2.75 4.99 18.54
C THR A 122 2.01 5.03 19.87
N ILE A 123 1.79 6.24 20.41
CA ILE A 123 0.90 6.43 21.55
C ILE A 123 -0.52 6.59 21.00
N GLY A 124 -1.28 5.50 20.96
CA GLY A 124 -2.64 5.43 20.41
C GLY A 124 -2.72 4.65 19.10
N LEU A 125 -3.92 4.63 18.50
CA LEU A 125 -4.17 3.95 17.23
C LEU A 125 -3.78 4.87 16.06
N PRO A 126 -2.75 4.53 15.27
CA PRO A 126 -2.37 5.30 14.11
C PRO A 126 -3.35 5.03 12.98
N VAL A 127 -3.77 6.09 12.29
CA VAL A 127 -4.75 6.02 11.19
C VAL A 127 -4.09 6.27 9.85
N GLN A 128 -3.12 7.19 9.82
CA GLN A 128 -2.51 7.62 8.57
C GLN A 128 -1.05 8.01 8.79
N VAL A 129 -0.22 7.74 7.79
CA VAL A 129 1.12 8.33 7.67
C VAL A 129 1.13 9.27 6.48
N ILE A 130 1.67 10.46 6.67
CA ILE A 130 1.96 11.40 5.58
C ILE A 130 3.45 11.71 5.55
N ILE A 131 3.99 11.90 4.35
CA ILE A 131 5.38 12.29 4.14
C ILE A 131 5.43 13.77 3.78
N SER A 132 6.29 14.52 4.46
CA SER A 132 6.62 15.90 4.08
C SER A 132 8.12 16.12 4.21
N GLU A 133 8.72 16.58 3.12
CA GLU A 133 10.17 16.74 2.97
C GLU A 133 10.91 15.43 3.26
N GLN A 134 11.60 15.33 4.40
CA GLN A 134 12.37 14.15 4.83
C GLN A 134 11.77 13.48 6.08
N HIS A 135 10.52 13.81 6.42
CA HIS A 135 9.89 13.34 7.65
C HIS A 135 8.57 12.62 7.37
N ALA A 136 8.38 11.49 8.07
CA ALA A 136 7.11 10.82 8.19
C ALA A 136 6.36 11.32 9.43
N TYR A 137 5.10 11.68 9.26
CA TYR A 137 4.20 12.12 10.33
C TYR A 137 3.08 11.12 10.49
N VAL A 138 2.94 10.57 11.69
CA VAL A 138 1.85 9.66 12.05
C VAL A 138 0.69 10.46 12.64
N ILE A 139 -0.50 10.25 12.09
CA ILE A 139 -1.75 10.84 12.57
C ILE A 139 -2.50 9.76 13.34
N ASN A 140 -2.78 10.03 14.62
CA ASN A 140 -3.49 9.10 15.50
C ASN A 140 -4.97 9.46 15.61
N GLU A 141 -5.80 8.47 15.96
CA GLU A 141 -7.17 8.73 16.36
C GLU A 141 -7.22 9.74 17.52
N ARG A 142 -8.22 10.61 17.48
CA ARG A 142 -8.46 11.58 18.55
C ARG A 142 -8.89 10.82 19.80
N GLN A 143 -8.08 10.85 20.86
CA GLN A 143 -8.52 10.33 22.15
C GLN A 143 -9.70 11.16 22.65
N ALA A 144 -10.84 10.52 22.90
CA ALA A 144 -11.95 11.14 23.60
C ALA A 144 -11.53 11.43 25.04
N ILE A 145 -11.65 12.69 25.46
CA ILE A 145 -11.43 13.15 26.84
C ILE A 145 -12.76 13.16 27.59
#